data_AF-A0A9P7G0C4-F1
#
_entry.id   AF-A0A9P7G0C4-F1
#
_cell.length_a   1.000
_cell.length_b   1.000
_cell.length_c   1.000
_cell.angle_alpha   90.00
_cell.angle_beta   90.00
_cell.angle_gamma   90.00
#
_symmetry.space_group_name_H-M   'P 1'
#
loop_
_entity.id
_entity.type
_entity.pdbx_description
1 polymer ?
#
loop_
_entity_poly.entity_id
_entity_poly.type
_entity_poly.pdbx_seq_one_letter_code
_entity_poly.pdbx_strand_id
1 'polypeptide(L)'
;MSTSGLKAIAPVPTAADFLDIVLSKTQRKTPTVIHKNFKISRIRNFYMRKVKFTQDSFEEKLAGILNEFPMLDDLHPFLSSLMNVLYDKNHYKLALGQLRTARHLIDHVAKDYCRLLKFGDSLYRCKQLKKAALGRMATIMRRQKDPLAYLEQVRQHISRLPNIDPNTRTLLICGYPNVGKSSFINKVTRADVDVQPYAFTTKSLFVGHLDYKYLRWQVIDTPGILDHPLEEMNTIEMQSITALAHLKSCVLYFMDLSEQCGYTVEAQCKLFHSIKPLFNGKPTLLVINKIDVMRLENLHPDSRALVQEIIDSEGVQCVQVSCYSEEGVMDLKNKACDALLAHRVDTKLKGSKINSVINRIHVAQPKARDDVVRAPFIPEAVKDRKKYDKNDPDRRKLARDIEAEEGGAGVYNINLRQDYLLANPEWKNDIIPEIMEGKNIADFIDPDIAEKLDALEREEERLQAEGFYDSEDMHKEVEEEPGPSPAYRWATDIV
;
A
#
# COMPACT_ATOMS: atom_id res chain seq x y z
N MET A 1 15.17 0.40 -2.37
CA MET A 1 13.79 0.84 -2.63
C MET A 1 13.03 -0.31 -3.26
N SER A 2 11.86 -0.66 -2.74
CA SER A 2 10.89 -1.57 -3.37
C SER A 2 10.42 -0.98 -4.70
N THR A 3 9.92 -1.83 -5.62
CA THR A 3 9.27 -1.36 -6.87
C THR A 3 8.04 -0.48 -6.62
N SER A 4 7.49 -0.46 -5.41
CA SER A 4 6.51 0.55 -4.98
C SER A 4 7.01 2.00 -5.09
N GLY A 5 8.29 2.22 -5.36
CA GLY A 5 8.89 3.52 -5.67
C GLY A 5 8.78 3.96 -7.14
N LEU A 6 8.26 3.13 -8.05
CA LEU A 6 7.92 3.56 -9.41
C LEU A 6 6.68 4.45 -9.33
N LYS A 7 6.90 5.76 -9.23
CA LYS A 7 5.82 6.76 -9.25
C LYS A 7 4.94 6.54 -10.48
N ALA A 8 3.65 6.79 -10.33
CA ALA A 8 2.75 6.82 -11.47
C ALA A 8 3.29 7.84 -12.50
N ILE A 9 3.67 7.34 -13.68
CA ILE A 9 4.20 8.15 -14.76
C ILE A 9 3.02 8.63 -15.62
N ALA A 10 2.93 9.93 -15.85
CA ALA A 10 1.90 10.51 -16.68
C ALA A 10 2.04 10.05 -18.14
N PRO A 11 0.93 9.95 -18.90
CA PRO A 11 0.99 9.59 -20.32
C PRO A 11 1.90 10.54 -21.11
N VAL A 12 2.79 9.97 -21.92
CA VAL A 12 3.70 10.70 -22.80
C VAL A 12 2.99 10.90 -24.14
N PRO A 13 2.59 12.12 -24.51
CA PRO A 13 1.88 12.37 -25.75
C PRO A 13 2.81 12.24 -26.96
N THR A 14 2.24 11.97 -28.13
CA THR A 14 2.99 11.97 -29.39
C THR A 14 3.55 13.36 -29.68
N ALA A 15 4.58 13.46 -30.54
CA ALA A 15 5.14 14.75 -30.89
C ALA A 15 4.11 15.72 -31.52
N ALA A 16 3.12 15.21 -32.26
CA ALA A 16 2.04 16.03 -32.83
C ALA A 16 1.10 16.55 -31.73
N ASP A 17 0.59 15.65 -30.89
CA ASP A 17 -0.31 16.01 -29.78
C ASP A 17 0.38 16.94 -28.78
N PHE A 18 1.67 16.71 -28.50
CA PHE A 18 2.46 17.58 -27.63
C PHE A 18 2.44 19.02 -28.14
N LEU A 19 2.67 19.22 -29.44
CA LEU A 19 2.66 20.53 -30.07
C LEU A 19 1.28 21.16 -30.01
N ASP A 20 0.24 20.41 -30.34
CA ASP A 20 -1.14 20.91 -30.34
C ASP A 20 -1.58 21.31 -28.94
N ILE A 21 -1.24 20.53 -27.91
CA ILE A 21 -1.51 20.86 -26.51
C ILE A 21 -0.81 22.18 -26.13
N VAL A 22 0.48 22.33 -26.43
CA VAL A 22 1.25 23.52 -26.01
C VAL A 22 0.83 24.78 -26.78
N LEU A 23 0.62 24.68 -28.09
CA LEU A 23 0.21 25.81 -28.92
C LEU A 23 -1.23 26.22 -28.61
N SER A 24 -2.13 25.26 -28.39
CA SER A 24 -3.51 25.51 -27.94
C SER A 24 -3.55 26.15 -26.54
N LYS A 25 -2.74 25.67 -25.58
CA LYS A 25 -2.59 26.28 -24.25
C LYS A 25 -2.11 27.72 -24.36
N THR A 26 -1.14 27.99 -25.24
CA THR A 26 -0.64 29.35 -25.49
C THR A 26 -1.74 30.24 -26.06
N GLN A 27 -2.52 29.77 -27.03
CA GLN A 27 -3.59 30.57 -27.64
C GLN A 27 -4.73 30.87 -26.65
N ARG A 28 -5.13 29.90 -25.82
CA ARG A 28 -6.23 30.05 -24.87
C ARG A 28 -5.87 30.87 -23.63
N LYS A 29 -4.64 30.73 -23.11
CA LYS A 29 -4.23 31.38 -21.84
C LYS A 29 -3.54 32.73 -22.00
N THR A 30 -3.20 33.16 -23.23
CA THR A 30 -2.58 34.47 -23.47
C THR A 30 -3.49 35.36 -24.31
N PRO A 31 -3.49 36.69 -24.10
CA PRO A 31 -4.33 37.60 -24.90
C PRO A 31 -4.04 37.45 -26.40
N THR A 32 -5.07 37.54 -27.24
CA THR A 32 -5.00 37.24 -28.68
C THR A 32 -5.10 38.47 -29.58
N VAL A 33 -5.79 39.53 -29.12
CA VAL A 33 -6.06 40.72 -29.91
C VAL A 33 -4.98 41.79 -29.69
N ILE A 34 -4.43 42.33 -30.78
CA ILE A 34 -3.53 43.49 -30.77
C ILE A 34 -3.68 44.32 -32.05
N HIS A 35 -3.66 45.65 -31.93
CA HIS A 35 -3.81 46.58 -33.04
C HIS A 35 -2.49 47.27 -33.39
N LYS A 36 -2.35 47.70 -34.65
CA LYS A 36 -1.14 48.38 -35.17
C LYS A 36 -0.87 49.72 -34.49
N ASN A 37 -1.91 50.38 -33.99
CA ASN A 37 -1.83 51.74 -33.41
C ASN A 37 -1.38 51.75 -31.94
N PHE A 38 -1.15 50.59 -31.33
CA PHE A 38 -0.69 50.52 -29.94
C PHE A 38 0.79 50.91 -29.80
N LYS A 39 1.17 51.45 -28.63
CA LYS A 39 2.57 51.75 -28.29
C LYS A 39 3.46 50.53 -28.55
N ILE A 40 4.62 50.73 -29.17
CA ILE A 40 5.55 49.64 -29.53
C ILE A 40 5.97 48.78 -28.33
N SER A 41 6.08 49.37 -27.13
CA SER A 41 6.35 48.65 -25.89
C SER A 41 5.27 47.60 -25.59
N ARG A 42 3.99 47.93 -25.79
CA ARG A 42 2.87 47.00 -25.62
C ARG A 42 2.90 45.88 -26.66
N ILE A 43 3.26 46.19 -27.91
CA ILE A 43 3.41 45.21 -28.99
C ILE A 43 4.56 44.23 -28.70
N ARG A 44 5.72 44.74 -28.27
CA ARG A 44 6.87 43.92 -27.87
C ARG A 44 6.49 43.01 -26.70
N ASN A 45 5.90 43.56 -25.64
CA ASN A 45 5.49 42.79 -24.46
C ASN A 45 4.45 41.71 -24.80
N PHE A 46 3.50 42.00 -25.69
CA PHE A 46 2.51 41.04 -26.15
C PHE A 46 3.15 39.80 -26.81
N TYR A 47 4.08 40.01 -27.74
CA TYR A 47 4.75 38.89 -28.42
C TYR A 47 5.82 38.20 -27.56
N MET A 48 6.54 38.94 -26.72
CA MET A 48 7.47 38.35 -25.73
C MET A 48 6.74 37.43 -24.76
N ARG A 49 5.56 37.84 -24.26
CA ARG A 49 4.71 37.01 -23.39
C ARG A 49 4.31 35.72 -24.08
N LYS A 50 3.97 35.75 -25.38
CA LYS A 50 3.61 34.52 -26.12
C LYS A 50 4.81 33.57 -26.26
N VAL A 51 5.99 34.07 -26.63
CA VAL A 51 7.19 33.23 -26.77
C VAL A 51 7.57 32.62 -25.42
N LYS A 52 7.59 33.43 -24.35
CA LYS A 52 7.93 32.96 -23.00
C LYS A 52 6.91 31.96 -22.44
N PHE A 53 5.62 32.23 -22.59
CA PHE A 53 4.57 31.32 -22.13
C PHE A 53 4.62 29.96 -22.84
N THR A 54 4.95 29.93 -24.14
CA THR A 54 5.15 28.68 -24.88
C THR A 54 6.39 27.94 -24.39
N GLN A 55 7.52 28.63 -24.16
CA GLN A 55 8.71 28.05 -23.55
C GLN A 55 8.40 27.42 -22.19
N ASP A 56 7.77 28.17 -21.28
CA ASP A 56 7.40 27.69 -19.94
C ASP A 56 6.49 26.45 -20.03
N SER A 57 5.57 26.40 -21.00
CA SER A 57 4.69 25.25 -21.23
C SER A 57 5.43 24.01 -21.77
N PHE A 58 6.45 24.19 -22.61
CA PHE A 58 7.32 23.10 -23.04
C PHE A 58 8.18 22.60 -21.89
N GLU A 59 8.77 23.52 -21.12
CA GLU A 59 9.61 23.24 -19.95
C GLU A 59 8.85 22.42 -18.90
N GLU A 60 7.65 22.87 -18.51
CA GLU A 60 6.78 22.20 -17.55
C GLU A 60 6.52 20.73 -17.93
N LYS A 61 6.17 20.48 -19.20
CA LYS A 61 5.86 19.13 -19.68
C LYS A 61 7.10 18.25 -19.84
N LEU A 62 8.19 18.78 -20.42
CA LEU A 62 9.43 18.02 -20.60
C LEU A 62 10.08 17.70 -19.25
N ALA A 63 10.08 18.65 -18.31
CA ALA A 63 10.55 18.43 -16.96
C ALA A 63 9.70 17.39 -16.21
N GLY A 64 8.37 17.42 -16.38
CA GLY A 64 7.47 16.38 -15.86
C GLY A 64 7.90 14.98 -16.29
N ILE A 65 8.06 14.77 -17.60
CA ILE A 65 8.52 13.47 -18.15
C ILE A 65 9.90 13.10 -17.57
N LEU A 66 10.87 14.01 -17.59
CA LEU A 66 12.24 13.73 -17.14
C LEU A 66 12.34 13.39 -15.64
N ASN A 67 11.42 13.90 -14.81
CA ASN A 67 11.41 13.69 -13.36
C ASN A 67 10.59 12.47 -12.93
N GLU A 68 9.59 12.09 -13.71
CA GLU A 68 8.71 10.94 -13.40
C GLU A 68 9.35 9.61 -13.80
N PHE A 69 10.10 9.58 -14.91
CA PHE A 69 10.82 8.38 -15.32
C PHE A 69 11.96 8.05 -14.35
N PRO A 70 12.10 6.78 -13.91
CA PRO A 70 13.12 6.40 -12.95
C PRO A 70 14.53 6.49 -13.55
N MET A 71 15.48 6.98 -12.77
CA MET A 71 16.91 6.92 -13.11
C MET A 71 17.43 5.51 -12.81
N LEU A 72 17.76 4.75 -13.86
CA LEU A 72 18.12 3.33 -13.73
C LEU A 72 19.32 3.08 -12.82
N ASP A 73 20.27 4.01 -12.75
CA ASP A 73 21.48 3.86 -11.93
C ASP A 73 21.21 4.01 -10.41
N ASP A 74 20.15 4.72 -10.03
CA ASP A 74 19.76 4.93 -8.62
C ASP A 74 18.81 3.84 -8.10
N LEU A 75 18.35 2.95 -8.99
CA LEU A 75 17.48 1.84 -8.63
C LEU A 75 18.23 0.70 -7.94
N HIS A 76 17.48 -0.15 -7.24
CA HIS A 76 18.05 -1.40 -6.71
C HIS A 76 18.64 -2.25 -7.85
N PRO A 77 19.77 -2.95 -7.66
CA PRO A 77 20.42 -3.75 -8.70
C PRO A 77 19.48 -4.69 -9.45
N PHE A 78 18.59 -5.39 -8.74
CA PHE A 78 17.53 -6.22 -9.35
C PHE A 78 16.71 -5.45 -10.41
N LEU A 79 16.23 -4.26 -10.08
CA LEU A 79 15.40 -3.47 -10.98
C LEU A 79 16.22 -2.84 -12.10
N SER A 80 17.42 -2.34 -11.79
CA SER A 80 18.32 -1.84 -12.84
C SER A 80 18.60 -2.93 -13.88
N SER A 81 18.91 -4.16 -13.45
CA SER A 81 19.18 -5.29 -14.34
C SER A 81 17.91 -5.72 -15.10
N LEU A 82 16.76 -5.79 -14.43
CA LEU A 82 15.49 -6.14 -15.07
C LEU A 82 15.11 -5.11 -16.16
N MET A 83 15.25 -3.82 -15.85
CA MET A 83 15.01 -2.73 -16.81
C MET A 83 16.00 -2.76 -17.97
N ASN A 84 17.25 -3.14 -17.72
CA ASN A 84 18.26 -3.30 -18.78
C ASN A 84 17.86 -4.41 -19.76
N VAL A 85 17.42 -5.56 -19.26
CA VAL A 85 16.97 -6.70 -20.08
C VAL A 85 15.70 -6.34 -20.87
N LEU A 86 14.76 -5.63 -20.25
CA LEU A 86 13.46 -5.34 -20.88
C LEU A 86 13.49 -4.18 -21.88
N TYR A 87 14.27 -3.13 -21.62
CA TYR A 87 14.13 -1.86 -22.35
C TYR A 87 15.40 -1.41 -23.07
N ASP A 88 16.51 -2.12 -22.93
CA ASP A 88 17.86 -1.66 -23.28
C ASP A 88 18.23 -0.35 -22.56
N LYS A 89 19.13 -0.46 -21.58
CA LYS A 89 19.60 0.68 -20.78
C LYS A 89 20.16 1.82 -21.63
N ASN A 90 20.80 1.50 -22.76
CA ASN A 90 21.42 2.49 -23.62
C ASN A 90 20.37 3.29 -24.39
N HIS A 91 19.41 2.59 -25.01
CA HIS A 91 18.31 3.23 -25.73
C HIS A 91 17.44 4.08 -24.79
N TYR A 92 17.15 3.57 -23.59
CA TYR A 92 16.42 4.31 -22.56
C TYR A 92 17.11 5.63 -22.15
N LYS A 93 18.42 5.57 -21.84
CA LYS A 93 19.20 6.75 -21.47
C LYS A 93 19.31 7.74 -22.63
N LEU A 94 19.48 7.24 -23.86
CA LEU A 94 19.58 8.09 -25.04
C LEU A 94 18.27 8.85 -25.29
N ALA A 95 17.11 8.20 -25.18
CA ALA A 95 15.81 8.83 -25.34
C ALA A 95 15.57 9.96 -24.32
N LEU A 96 15.84 9.72 -23.04
CA LEU A 96 15.76 10.75 -22.00
C LEU A 96 16.79 11.87 -22.19
N GLY A 97 18.01 11.52 -22.63
CA GLY A 97 19.06 12.49 -22.95
C GLY A 97 18.69 13.42 -24.12
N GLN A 98 18.02 12.88 -25.15
CA GLN A 98 17.50 13.64 -26.27
C GLN A 98 16.40 14.62 -25.83
N LEU A 99 15.47 14.20 -24.98
CA LEU A 99 14.47 15.10 -24.39
C LEU A 99 15.09 16.19 -23.53
N ARG A 100 16.11 15.85 -22.73
CA ARG A 100 16.86 16.85 -21.93
C ARG A 100 17.54 17.88 -22.83
N THR A 101 18.12 17.44 -23.93
CA THR A 101 18.75 18.32 -24.93
C THR A 101 17.71 19.21 -25.62
N ALA A 102 16.56 18.64 -26.02
CA ALA A 102 15.46 19.39 -26.63
C ALA A 102 14.94 20.49 -25.69
N ARG A 103 14.79 20.18 -24.39
CA ARG A 103 14.43 21.16 -23.36
C ARG A 103 15.41 22.35 -23.33
N HIS A 104 16.71 22.09 -23.28
CA HIS A 104 17.73 23.13 -23.30
C HIS A 104 17.72 23.95 -24.60
N LEU A 105 17.55 23.31 -25.76
CA LEU A 105 17.46 24.01 -27.05
C LEU A 105 16.25 24.95 -27.12
N ILE A 106 15.09 24.52 -26.59
CA ILE A 106 13.88 25.36 -26.55
C ILE A 106 14.09 26.59 -25.66
N ASP A 107 14.72 26.42 -24.50
CA ASP A 107 15.07 27.53 -23.60
C ASP A 107 16.03 28.54 -24.29
N HIS A 108 17.06 28.05 -24.98
CA HIS A 108 17.97 28.92 -25.75
C HIS A 108 17.24 29.69 -26.85
N VAL A 109 16.40 29.01 -27.66
CA VAL A 109 15.59 29.65 -28.70
C VAL A 109 14.68 30.72 -28.08
N ALA A 110 14.02 30.45 -26.96
CA ALA A 110 13.16 31.42 -26.30
C ALA A 110 13.95 32.67 -25.86
N LYS A 111 15.10 32.47 -25.21
CA LYS A 111 15.97 33.55 -24.73
C LYS A 111 16.46 34.43 -25.88
N ASP A 112 16.92 33.83 -26.98
CA ASP A 112 17.42 34.57 -28.15
C ASP A 112 16.31 35.38 -28.83
N TYR A 113 15.15 34.78 -29.08
CA TYR A 113 14.03 35.49 -29.70
C TYR A 113 13.42 36.55 -28.78
N CYS A 114 13.41 36.35 -27.46
CA CYS A 114 13.02 37.39 -26.51
C CYS A 114 14.01 38.57 -26.54
N ARG A 115 15.32 38.33 -26.69
CA ARG A 115 16.31 39.40 -26.89
C ARG A 115 16.08 40.15 -28.20
N LEU A 116 15.84 39.44 -29.31
CA LEU A 116 15.56 40.07 -30.62
C LEU A 116 14.26 40.88 -30.62
N LEU A 117 13.22 40.41 -29.92
CA LEU A 117 11.93 41.10 -29.81
C LEU A 117 12.04 42.47 -29.12
N LYS A 118 13.06 42.70 -28.27
CA LYS A 118 13.29 44.01 -27.64
C LYS A 118 13.56 45.11 -28.67
N PHE A 119 14.11 44.77 -29.82
CA PHE A 119 14.46 45.69 -30.90
C PHE A 119 13.45 45.70 -32.06
N GLY A 120 12.29 45.06 -31.90
CA GLY A 120 11.24 45.07 -32.93
C GLY A 120 10.66 46.49 -33.13
N ASP A 121 10.69 46.99 -34.35
CA ASP A 121 10.25 48.33 -34.74
C ASP A 121 8.75 48.41 -35.10
N SER A 122 8.15 47.30 -35.51
CA SER A 122 6.82 47.25 -36.10
C SER A 122 6.05 45.99 -35.67
N LEU A 123 4.71 46.07 -35.73
CA LEU A 123 3.84 44.92 -35.47
C LEU A 123 4.18 43.74 -36.38
N TYR A 124 4.47 44.00 -37.66
CA TYR A 124 4.82 42.97 -38.63
C TYR A 124 6.12 42.26 -38.24
N ARG A 125 7.19 43.00 -37.93
CA ARG A 125 8.48 42.44 -37.54
C ARG A 125 8.35 41.60 -36.25
N CYS A 126 7.65 42.11 -35.23
CA CYS A 126 7.41 41.33 -34.01
C CYS A 126 6.56 40.07 -34.26
N LYS A 127 5.55 40.13 -35.14
CA LYS A 127 4.74 38.96 -35.52
C LYS A 127 5.58 37.89 -36.22
N GLN A 128 6.48 38.29 -37.12
CA GLN A 128 7.40 37.37 -37.81
C GLN A 128 8.39 36.73 -36.84
N LEU A 129 9.00 37.51 -35.94
CA LEU A 129 9.89 36.98 -34.89
C LEU A 129 9.17 35.96 -33.99
N LYS A 130 7.93 36.24 -33.59
CA LYS A 130 7.12 35.27 -32.83
C LYS A 130 6.85 34.00 -33.64
N LYS A 131 6.46 34.13 -34.92
CA LYS A 131 6.19 32.97 -35.80
C LYS A 131 7.44 32.11 -35.96
N ALA A 132 8.60 32.73 -36.16
CA ALA A 132 9.88 32.05 -36.27
C ALA A 132 10.29 31.36 -34.96
N ALA A 133 10.12 32.01 -33.80
CA ALA A 133 10.41 31.43 -32.49
C ALA A 133 9.58 30.15 -32.23
N LEU A 134 8.25 30.25 -32.36
CA LEU A 134 7.36 29.10 -32.15
C LEU A 134 7.58 28.02 -33.20
N GLY A 135 7.87 28.39 -34.45
CA GLY A 135 8.23 27.46 -35.51
C GLY A 135 9.49 26.66 -35.19
N ARG A 136 10.56 27.32 -34.71
CA ARG A 136 11.81 26.63 -34.31
C ARG A 136 11.60 25.70 -33.13
N MET A 137 10.86 26.14 -32.10
CA MET A 137 10.48 25.28 -30.97
C MET A 137 9.69 24.05 -31.46
N ALA A 138 8.74 24.25 -32.37
CA ALA A 138 7.97 23.17 -32.94
C ALA A 138 8.84 22.20 -33.76
N THR A 139 9.80 22.69 -34.54
CA THR A 139 10.75 21.85 -35.29
C THR A 139 11.61 21.00 -34.35
N ILE A 140 12.10 21.57 -33.23
CA ILE A 140 12.87 20.81 -32.23
C ILE A 140 12.04 19.64 -31.69
N MET A 141 10.77 19.88 -31.36
CA MET A 141 9.89 18.84 -30.83
C MET A 141 9.46 17.82 -31.88
N ARG A 142 9.25 18.21 -33.15
CA ARG A 142 8.97 17.25 -34.24
C ARG A 142 10.09 16.25 -34.45
N ARG A 143 11.34 16.65 -34.19
CA ARG A 143 12.50 15.75 -34.26
C ARG A 143 12.51 14.69 -33.14
N GLN A 144 11.77 14.89 -32.05
CA GLN A 144 11.67 13.95 -30.93
C GLN A 144 10.50 12.96 -31.08
N LYS A 145 10.07 12.67 -32.30
CA LYS A 145 8.96 11.75 -32.58
C LYS A 145 9.23 10.35 -32.03
N ASP A 146 10.37 9.75 -32.39
CA ASP A 146 10.68 8.36 -32.04
C ASP A 146 10.97 8.18 -30.53
N PRO A 147 11.71 9.09 -29.86
CA PRO A 147 11.92 9.00 -28.41
C PRO A 147 10.63 9.10 -27.60
N LEU A 148 9.70 9.97 -27.98
CA LEU A 148 8.40 10.10 -27.28
C LEU A 148 7.55 8.84 -27.47
N ALA A 149 7.55 8.26 -28.68
CA ALA A 149 6.82 7.03 -28.96
C ALA A 149 7.39 5.84 -28.17
N TYR A 150 8.71 5.70 -28.14
CA TYR A 150 9.39 4.66 -27.35
C TYR A 150 9.12 4.83 -25.84
N LEU A 151 9.24 6.05 -25.30
CA LEU A 151 9.00 6.30 -23.88
C LEU A 151 7.54 6.03 -23.48
N GLU A 152 6.56 6.29 -24.34
CA GLU A 152 5.16 5.92 -24.08
C GLU A 152 4.97 4.39 -24.03
N GLN A 153 5.61 3.65 -24.93
CA GLN A 153 5.57 2.16 -24.89
C GLN A 153 6.20 1.63 -23.61
N VAL A 154 7.37 2.16 -23.23
CA VAL A 154 8.07 1.80 -21.98
C VAL A 154 7.18 2.11 -20.78
N ARG A 155 6.56 3.29 -20.73
CA ARG A 155 5.64 3.69 -19.66
C ARG A 155 4.49 2.71 -19.49
N GLN A 156 3.82 2.35 -20.58
CA GLN A 156 2.70 1.41 -20.58
C GLN A 156 3.12 0.03 -20.04
N HIS A 157 4.31 -0.43 -20.43
CA HIS A 157 4.83 -1.71 -19.97
C HIS A 157 5.26 -1.67 -18.49
N ILE A 158 5.99 -0.62 -18.05
CA ILE A 158 6.36 -0.41 -16.65
C ILE A 158 5.12 -0.42 -15.74
N SER A 159 4.03 0.22 -16.19
CA SER A 159 2.77 0.29 -15.41
C SER A 159 2.14 -1.09 -15.14
N ARG A 160 2.50 -2.12 -15.92
CA ARG A 160 2.00 -3.49 -15.76
C ARG A 160 2.98 -4.40 -15.03
N LEU A 161 4.21 -3.96 -14.79
CA LEU A 161 5.20 -4.75 -14.07
C LEU A 161 4.74 -4.99 -12.63
N PRO A 162 4.90 -6.21 -12.11
CA PRO A 162 4.49 -6.51 -10.75
C PRO A 162 5.40 -5.81 -9.74
N ASN A 163 4.81 -5.47 -8.59
CA ASN A 163 5.53 -4.85 -7.49
C ASN A 163 6.27 -5.93 -6.67
N ILE A 164 7.54 -6.13 -6.99
CA ILE A 164 8.49 -6.98 -6.26
C ILE A 164 9.35 -6.13 -5.30
N ASP A 165 9.38 -6.46 -4.02
CA ASP A 165 10.38 -5.93 -3.09
C ASP A 165 11.57 -6.91 -3.00
N PRO A 166 12.79 -6.51 -3.42
CA PRO A 166 13.96 -7.40 -3.40
C PRO A 166 14.40 -7.84 -1.99
N ASN A 167 13.99 -7.13 -0.94
CA ASN A 167 14.44 -7.36 0.43
C ASN A 167 13.45 -8.15 1.29
N THR A 168 12.23 -8.38 0.82
CA THR A 168 11.20 -9.12 1.56
C THR A 168 11.39 -10.64 1.42
N ARG A 169 10.53 -11.41 2.10
CA ARG A 169 10.62 -12.88 2.14
C ARG A 169 10.05 -13.42 0.84
N THR A 170 10.93 -13.98 0.03
CA THR A 170 10.65 -14.36 -1.35
C THR A 170 10.87 -15.86 -1.53
N LEU A 171 9.89 -16.54 -2.10
CA LEU A 171 10.07 -17.87 -2.68
C LEU A 171 10.17 -17.67 -4.19
N LEU A 172 11.22 -18.18 -4.81
CA LEU A 172 11.47 -18.05 -6.24
C LEU A 172 11.36 -19.43 -6.87
N ILE A 173 10.44 -19.59 -7.82
CA ILE A 173 10.16 -20.87 -8.48
C ILE A 173 10.90 -20.88 -9.81
N CYS A 174 11.78 -21.85 -10.03
CA CYS A 174 12.53 -22.02 -11.29
C CYS A 174 12.53 -23.48 -11.75
N GLY A 175 12.90 -23.71 -13.01
CA GLY A 175 12.90 -25.03 -13.65
C GLY A 175 12.44 -24.95 -15.12
N TYR A 176 12.46 -26.09 -15.81
CA TYR A 176 12.08 -26.19 -17.22
C TYR A 176 10.64 -25.70 -17.48
N PRO A 177 10.28 -25.32 -18.72
CA PRO A 177 8.88 -25.12 -19.11
C PRO A 177 8.01 -26.35 -18.79
N ASN A 178 6.70 -26.16 -18.60
CA ASN A 178 5.71 -27.25 -18.43
C ASN A 178 5.88 -28.22 -17.23
N VAL A 179 6.84 -27.98 -16.32
CA VAL A 179 7.01 -28.77 -15.08
C VAL A 179 5.97 -28.47 -13.99
N GLY A 180 5.09 -27.49 -14.19
CA GLY A 180 3.99 -27.14 -13.27
C GLY A 180 4.27 -26.02 -12.26
N LYS A 181 5.22 -25.12 -12.55
CA LYS A 181 5.54 -23.94 -11.73
C LYS A 181 4.33 -23.02 -11.51
N SER A 182 3.66 -22.64 -12.61
CA SER A 182 2.48 -21.78 -12.62
C SER A 182 1.26 -22.44 -11.95
N SER A 183 1.14 -23.77 -12.01
CA SER A 183 0.10 -24.51 -11.27
C SER A 183 0.33 -24.42 -9.76
N PHE A 184 1.57 -24.52 -9.30
CA PHE A 184 1.90 -24.43 -7.88
C PHE A 184 1.56 -23.05 -7.29
N ILE A 185 1.90 -21.96 -8.00
CA ILE A 185 1.58 -20.59 -7.53
C ILE A 185 0.06 -20.37 -7.41
N ASN A 186 -0.75 -20.88 -8.35
CA ASN A 186 -2.22 -20.79 -8.28
C ASN A 186 -2.81 -21.60 -7.12
N LYS A 187 -2.17 -22.71 -6.72
CA LYS A 187 -2.62 -23.53 -5.58
C LYS A 187 -2.24 -22.93 -4.23
N VAL A 188 -1.08 -22.27 -4.16
CA VAL A 188 -0.53 -21.74 -2.90
C VAL A 188 -0.93 -20.29 -2.65
N THR A 189 -1.26 -19.54 -3.70
CA THR A 189 -1.59 -18.11 -3.64
C THR A 189 -2.92 -17.83 -4.30
N ARG A 190 -3.43 -16.61 -4.17
CA ARG A 190 -4.62 -16.14 -4.91
C ARG A 190 -4.27 -15.51 -6.26
N ALA A 191 -3.05 -15.72 -6.76
CA ALA A 191 -2.69 -15.28 -8.10
C ALA A 191 -3.45 -16.11 -9.14
N ASP A 192 -3.75 -15.48 -10.27
CA ASP A 192 -4.36 -16.12 -11.43
C ASP A 192 -3.35 -16.06 -12.58
N VAL A 193 -2.54 -17.11 -12.68
CA VAL A 193 -1.53 -17.27 -13.73
C VAL A 193 -2.03 -18.29 -14.74
N ASP A 194 -2.00 -17.93 -16.03
CA ASP A 194 -2.41 -18.83 -17.10
C ASP A 194 -1.54 -20.09 -17.14
N VAL A 195 -2.19 -21.25 -17.16
CA VAL A 195 -1.53 -22.56 -17.29
C VAL A 195 -1.94 -23.20 -18.59
N GLN A 196 -0.98 -23.46 -19.47
CA GLN A 196 -1.20 -24.08 -20.78
C GLN A 196 -0.12 -25.13 -21.05
N PRO A 197 -0.40 -26.16 -21.88
CA PRO A 197 0.52 -27.27 -22.09
C PRO A 197 1.70 -26.96 -23.02
N TYR A 198 1.77 -25.76 -23.60
CA TYR A 198 2.85 -25.32 -24.48
C TYR A 198 3.86 -24.43 -23.75
N ALA A 199 5.14 -24.54 -24.14
CA ALA A 199 6.22 -23.77 -23.51
C ALA A 199 6.01 -22.25 -23.63
N PHE A 200 6.64 -21.50 -22.72
CA PHE A 200 6.57 -20.04 -22.66
C PHE A 200 5.16 -19.47 -22.46
N THR A 201 4.28 -20.19 -21.75
CA THR A 201 3.00 -19.63 -21.25
C THR A 201 3.27 -18.38 -20.40
N THR A 202 4.23 -18.49 -19.48
CA THR A 202 4.72 -17.37 -18.66
C THR A 202 5.89 -16.65 -19.35
N LYS A 203 5.66 -15.44 -19.87
CA LYS A 203 6.68 -14.61 -20.55
C LYS A 203 7.31 -13.53 -19.65
N SER A 204 6.71 -13.28 -18.50
CA SER A 204 7.15 -12.27 -17.52
C SER A 204 7.14 -12.87 -16.11
N LEU A 205 7.89 -12.26 -15.19
CA LEU A 205 7.81 -12.63 -13.77
C LEU A 205 6.38 -12.37 -13.25
N PHE A 206 5.76 -13.35 -12.61
CA PHE A 206 4.49 -13.18 -11.90
C PHE A 206 4.71 -13.25 -10.39
N VAL A 207 3.91 -12.49 -9.65
CA VAL A 207 4.01 -12.42 -8.18
C VAL A 207 2.69 -12.84 -7.56
N GLY A 208 2.75 -13.89 -6.76
CA GLY A 208 1.70 -14.31 -5.87
C GLY A 208 2.06 -13.95 -4.44
N HIS A 209 1.06 -13.70 -3.62
CA HIS A 209 1.25 -13.45 -2.20
C HIS A 209 0.58 -14.53 -1.37
N LEU A 210 1.24 -14.90 -0.27
CA LEU A 210 0.71 -15.82 0.73
C LEU A 210 1.03 -15.31 2.12
N ASP A 211 0.27 -15.81 3.09
CA ASP A 211 0.49 -15.57 4.51
C ASP A 211 0.91 -16.87 5.20
N TYR A 212 2.01 -16.81 5.94
CA TYR A 212 2.54 -17.94 6.69
C TYR A 212 3.22 -17.47 7.98
N LYS A 213 2.90 -18.11 9.11
CA LYS A 213 3.33 -17.71 10.47
C LYS A 213 3.12 -16.21 10.74
N TYR A 214 1.95 -15.69 10.37
CA TYR A 214 1.56 -14.27 10.52
C TYR A 214 2.47 -13.27 9.76
N LEU A 215 3.22 -13.75 8.79
CA LEU A 215 4.09 -12.93 7.94
C LEU A 215 3.59 -12.97 6.50
N ARG A 216 3.73 -11.85 5.81
CA ARG A 216 3.50 -11.74 4.37
C ARG A 216 4.71 -12.26 3.60
N TRP A 217 4.45 -13.09 2.60
CA TRP A 217 5.45 -13.65 1.69
C TRP A 217 5.09 -13.29 0.25
N GLN A 218 6.12 -13.24 -0.59
CA GLN A 218 5.96 -13.15 -2.03
C GLN A 218 6.50 -14.43 -2.67
N VAL A 219 5.74 -14.98 -3.60
CA VAL A 219 6.10 -16.11 -4.44
C VAL A 219 6.25 -15.57 -5.84
N ILE A 220 7.41 -15.79 -6.45
CA ILE A 220 7.71 -15.30 -7.78
C ILE A 220 7.80 -16.50 -8.71
N ASP A 221 6.90 -16.56 -9.68
CA ASP A 221 6.96 -17.50 -10.79
C ASP A 221 7.87 -16.91 -11.87
N THR A 222 8.86 -17.68 -12.29
CA THR A 222 9.77 -17.29 -13.36
C THR A 222 9.41 -18.00 -14.66
N PRO A 223 9.57 -17.35 -15.83
CA PRO A 223 9.61 -18.06 -17.10
C PRO A 223 10.54 -19.29 -17.04
N GLY A 224 10.17 -20.35 -17.76
CA GLY A 224 11.00 -21.56 -17.83
C GLY A 224 12.40 -21.22 -18.36
N ILE A 225 13.41 -21.80 -17.73
CA ILE A 225 14.82 -21.62 -18.11
C ILE A 225 15.25 -22.84 -18.94
N LEU A 226 15.96 -22.60 -20.04
CA LEU A 226 16.62 -23.64 -20.83
C LEU A 226 18.13 -23.60 -20.59
N ASP A 227 18.79 -24.73 -20.79
CA ASP A 227 20.24 -24.89 -20.58
C ASP A 227 21.01 -24.41 -21.82
N HIS A 228 21.06 -23.09 -21.99
CA HIS A 228 21.87 -22.40 -23.00
C HIS A 228 22.92 -21.52 -22.31
N PRO A 229 24.06 -21.22 -22.96
CA PRO A 229 25.00 -20.22 -22.46
C PRO A 229 24.28 -18.88 -22.22
N LEU A 230 24.70 -18.14 -21.19
CA LEU A 230 24.09 -16.85 -20.82
C LEU A 230 24.04 -15.84 -21.98
N GLU A 231 24.99 -15.93 -22.91
CA GLU A 231 25.12 -15.05 -24.08
C GLU A 231 24.05 -15.32 -25.15
N GLU A 232 23.48 -16.54 -25.16
CA GLU A 232 22.48 -16.99 -26.14
C GLU A 232 21.06 -16.97 -25.56
N MET A 233 20.91 -16.64 -24.28
CA MET A 233 19.61 -16.62 -23.60
C MET A 233 18.74 -15.47 -24.10
N ASN A 234 17.45 -15.76 -24.28
CA ASN A 234 16.47 -14.77 -24.70
C ASN A 234 16.14 -13.78 -23.58
N THR A 235 15.53 -12.65 -23.93
CA THR A 235 15.09 -11.62 -22.96
C THR A 235 14.12 -12.17 -21.91
N ILE A 236 13.35 -13.20 -22.24
CA ILE A 236 12.43 -13.89 -21.32
C ILE A 236 13.21 -14.69 -20.26
N GLU A 237 14.21 -15.46 -20.68
CA GLU A 237 15.03 -16.30 -19.79
C GLU A 237 15.95 -15.44 -18.92
N MET A 238 16.49 -14.35 -19.48
CA MET A 238 17.31 -13.39 -18.75
C MET A 238 16.56 -12.71 -17.60
N GLN A 239 15.22 -12.63 -17.63
CA GLN A 239 14.45 -12.17 -16.47
C GLN A 239 14.54 -13.16 -15.30
N SER A 240 14.45 -14.46 -15.58
CA SER A 240 14.58 -15.53 -14.58
C SER A 240 15.98 -15.52 -13.96
N ILE A 241 17.03 -15.38 -14.77
CA ILE A 241 18.41 -15.24 -14.30
C ILE A 241 18.59 -13.98 -13.45
N THR A 242 18.01 -12.86 -13.86
CA THR A 242 18.07 -11.59 -13.11
C THR A 242 17.41 -11.73 -11.72
N ALA A 243 16.28 -12.41 -11.65
CA ALA A 243 15.59 -12.73 -10.39
C ALA A 243 16.44 -13.67 -9.52
N LEU A 244 16.96 -14.74 -10.11
CA LEU A 244 17.84 -15.71 -9.45
C LEU A 244 19.13 -15.09 -8.94
N ALA A 245 19.71 -14.10 -9.61
CA ALA A 245 20.94 -13.45 -9.15
C ALA A 245 20.67 -12.49 -7.98
N HIS A 246 19.72 -11.56 -8.13
CA HIS A 246 19.61 -10.41 -7.23
C HIS A 246 18.63 -10.56 -6.07
N LEU A 247 17.67 -11.50 -6.13
CA LEU A 247 16.67 -11.65 -5.06
C LEU A 247 17.20 -12.50 -3.91
N LYS A 248 16.96 -12.04 -2.68
CA LYS A 248 17.26 -12.81 -1.45
C LYS A 248 16.10 -13.74 -1.14
N SER A 249 16.03 -14.84 -1.88
CA SER A 249 14.92 -15.79 -1.86
C SER A 249 15.35 -17.18 -1.40
N CYS A 250 14.35 -18.00 -1.07
CA CYS A 250 14.48 -19.45 -1.15
C CYS A 250 14.19 -19.89 -2.59
N VAL A 251 15.06 -20.72 -3.15
CA VAL A 251 14.93 -21.20 -4.53
C VAL A 251 14.22 -22.55 -4.51
N LEU A 252 13.13 -22.66 -5.27
CA LEU A 252 12.37 -23.90 -5.49
C LEU A 252 12.64 -24.36 -6.91
N TYR A 253 13.48 -25.38 -7.07
CA TYR A 253 13.78 -25.95 -8.37
C TYR A 253 12.79 -27.07 -8.69
N PHE A 254 11.88 -26.84 -9.63
CA PHE A 254 10.87 -27.80 -10.04
C PHE A 254 11.39 -28.74 -11.13
N MET A 255 11.25 -30.04 -10.88
CA MET A 255 11.59 -31.14 -11.77
C MET A 255 10.36 -32.02 -12.00
N ASP A 256 10.21 -32.53 -13.21
CA ASP A 256 9.15 -33.46 -13.63
C ASP A 256 9.78 -34.79 -14.07
N LEU A 257 9.62 -35.84 -13.27
CA LEU A 257 10.18 -37.17 -13.55
C LEU A 257 9.39 -37.96 -14.60
N SER A 258 8.20 -37.49 -14.98
CA SER A 258 7.36 -38.17 -15.98
C SER A 258 7.78 -37.88 -17.43
N GLU A 259 8.69 -36.91 -17.63
CA GLU A 259 9.13 -36.41 -18.94
C GLU A 259 8.01 -35.80 -19.81
N GLN A 260 6.78 -35.68 -19.29
CA GLN A 260 5.65 -35.04 -19.96
C GLN A 260 5.88 -33.54 -20.23
N CYS A 261 6.84 -32.91 -19.54
CA CYS A 261 7.27 -31.55 -19.82
C CYS A 261 7.99 -31.38 -21.18
N GLY A 262 8.34 -32.48 -21.85
CA GLY A 262 9.05 -32.48 -23.14
C GLY A 262 10.58 -32.53 -23.01
N TYR A 263 11.10 -32.72 -21.80
CA TYR A 263 12.54 -32.79 -21.52
C TYR A 263 12.86 -34.02 -20.65
N THR A 264 14.02 -34.64 -20.92
CA THR A 264 14.47 -35.82 -20.18
C THR A 264 14.89 -35.46 -18.76
N VAL A 265 14.88 -36.45 -17.86
CA VAL A 265 15.39 -36.26 -16.48
C VAL A 265 16.85 -35.80 -16.50
N GLU A 266 17.67 -36.34 -17.40
CA GLU A 266 19.08 -35.94 -17.53
C GLU A 266 19.26 -34.45 -17.85
N ALA A 267 18.45 -33.93 -18.78
CA ALA A 267 18.50 -32.51 -19.14
C ALA A 267 18.10 -31.62 -17.94
N GLN A 268 17.08 -32.06 -17.19
CA GLN A 268 16.64 -31.39 -15.96
C GLN A 268 17.73 -31.38 -14.88
N CYS A 269 18.52 -32.45 -14.75
CA CYS A 269 19.67 -32.47 -13.84
C CYS A 269 20.80 -31.56 -14.33
N LYS A 270 21.14 -31.58 -15.63
CA LYS A 270 22.18 -30.72 -16.22
C LYS A 270 21.89 -29.24 -15.98
N LEU A 271 20.65 -28.81 -16.22
CA LEU A 271 20.23 -27.43 -15.94
C LEU A 271 20.44 -27.07 -14.47
N PHE A 272 20.09 -27.96 -13.52
CA PHE A 272 20.31 -27.70 -12.09
C PHE A 272 21.78 -27.42 -11.79
N HIS A 273 22.70 -28.23 -12.31
CA HIS A 273 24.13 -28.02 -12.12
C HIS A 273 24.64 -26.73 -12.79
N SER A 274 24.11 -26.41 -13.97
CA SER A 274 24.41 -25.18 -14.72
C SER A 274 24.06 -23.91 -13.93
N ILE A 275 22.89 -23.89 -13.28
CA ILE A 275 22.42 -22.72 -12.51
C ILE A 275 22.77 -22.75 -11.01
N LYS A 276 23.26 -23.88 -10.47
CA LYS A 276 23.69 -24.06 -9.07
C LYS A 276 24.59 -22.92 -8.55
N PRO A 277 25.56 -22.37 -9.33
CA PRO A 277 26.37 -21.24 -8.87
C PRO A 277 25.57 -19.99 -8.49
N LEU A 278 24.39 -19.78 -9.07
CA LEU A 278 23.49 -18.65 -8.77
C LEU A 278 22.75 -18.82 -7.44
N PHE A 279 22.75 -20.03 -6.87
CA PHE A 279 22.06 -20.35 -5.62
C PHE A 279 22.92 -20.07 -4.37
N ASN A 280 24.14 -19.57 -4.55
CA ASN A 280 25.06 -19.35 -3.43
C ASN A 280 24.45 -18.42 -2.36
N GLY A 281 24.47 -18.87 -1.10
CA GLY A 281 23.87 -18.16 0.03
C GLY A 281 22.34 -18.16 0.06
N LYS A 282 21.68 -19.07 -0.68
CA LYS A 282 20.22 -19.21 -0.73
C LYS A 282 19.80 -20.65 -0.36
N PRO A 283 18.80 -20.81 0.52
CA PRO A 283 18.25 -22.14 0.79
C PRO A 283 17.56 -22.66 -0.49
N THR A 284 17.90 -23.89 -0.88
CA THR A 284 17.45 -24.50 -2.14
C THR A 284 16.65 -25.76 -1.85
N LEU A 285 15.45 -25.85 -2.43
CA LEU A 285 14.63 -27.05 -2.39
C LEU A 285 14.51 -27.62 -3.81
N LEU A 286 14.82 -28.91 -3.94
CA LEU A 286 14.48 -29.70 -5.11
C LEU A 286 13.02 -30.15 -4.96
N VAL A 287 12.19 -29.79 -5.93
CA VAL A 287 10.75 -30.09 -5.94
C VAL A 287 10.46 -31.05 -7.07
N ILE A 288 10.09 -32.27 -6.73
CA ILE A 288 9.68 -33.29 -7.70
C ILE A 288 8.17 -33.19 -7.86
N ASN A 289 7.71 -32.64 -8.99
CA ASN A 289 6.29 -32.46 -9.28
C ASN A 289 5.72 -33.63 -10.12
N LYS A 290 4.39 -33.72 -10.19
CA LYS A 290 3.63 -34.76 -10.91
C LYS A 290 3.85 -36.19 -10.37
N ILE A 291 3.97 -36.32 -9.05
CA ILE A 291 4.16 -37.62 -8.38
C ILE A 291 2.96 -38.57 -8.51
N ASP A 292 1.81 -38.04 -8.94
CA ASP A 292 0.64 -38.82 -9.34
C ASP A 292 0.89 -39.67 -10.61
N VAL A 293 1.85 -39.25 -11.44
CA VAL A 293 2.27 -39.99 -12.65
C VAL A 293 3.53 -40.82 -12.39
N MET A 294 4.58 -40.19 -11.84
CA MET A 294 5.88 -40.83 -11.63
C MET A 294 6.48 -40.43 -10.29
N ARG A 295 6.69 -41.42 -9.41
CA ARG A 295 7.37 -41.25 -8.11
C ARG A 295 8.85 -41.57 -8.23
N LEU A 296 9.67 -40.97 -7.36
CA LEU A 296 11.12 -41.19 -7.35
C LEU A 296 11.49 -42.68 -7.17
N GLU A 297 10.70 -43.41 -6.35
CA GLU A 297 10.87 -44.84 -6.07
C GLU A 297 10.60 -45.76 -7.26
N ASN A 298 9.92 -45.26 -8.31
CA ASN A 298 9.57 -46.01 -9.51
C ASN A 298 10.46 -45.63 -10.71
N LEU A 299 11.34 -44.65 -10.56
CA LEU A 299 12.23 -44.17 -11.62
C LEU A 299 13.33 -45.20 -11.93
N HIS A 300 13.77 -45.28 -13.19
CA HIS A 300 14.88 -46.13 -13.60
C HIS A 300 16.15 -45.86 -12.75
N PRO A 301 16.93 -46.90 -12.36
CA PRO A 301 18.09 -46.73 -11.47
C PRO A 301 19.09 -45.66 -11.93
N ASP A 302 19.38 -45.57 -13.23
CA ASP A 302 20.34 -44.61 -13.78
C ASP A 302 19.86 -43.16 -13.58
N SER A 303 18.62 -42.85 -13.98
CA SER A 303 18.03 -41.53 -13.79
C SER A 303 17.85 -41.20 -12.31
N ARG A 304 17.56 -42.21 -11.48
CA ARG A 304 17.48 -42.05 -10.02
C ARG A 304 18.82 -41.67 -9.42
N ALA A 305 19.93 -42.26 -9.88
CA ALA A 305 21.26 -41.91 -9.41
C ALA A 305 21.59 -40.43 -9.67
N LEU A 306 21.22 -39.91 -10.85
CA LEU A 306 21.41 -38.49 -11.19
C LEU A 306 20.60 -37.56 -10.27
N VAL A 307 19.35 -37.92 -9.98
CA VAL A 307 18.51 -37.14 -9.05
C VAL A 307 19.05 -37.24 -7.62
N GLN A 308 19.51 -38.42 -7.20
CA GLN A 308 20.07 -38.65 -5.87
C GLN A 308 21.35 -37.83 -5.65
N GLU A 309 22.20 -37.68 -6.66
CA GLU A 309 23.38 -36.79 -6.60
C GLU A 309 23.01 -35.33 -6.25
N ILE A 310 21.87 -34.85 -6.78
CA ILE A 310 21.36 -33.52 -6.45
C ILE A 310 20.80 -33.48 -5.03
N ILE A 311 20.10 -34.53 -4.59
CA ILE A 311 19.54 -34.63 -3.23
C ILE A 311 20.66 -34.67 -2.18
N ASP A 312 21.74 -35.39 -2.47
CA ASP A 312 22.89 -35.56 -1.56
C ASP A 312 23.82 -34.34 -1.58
N SER A 313 23.63 -33.40 -2.51
CA SER A 313 24.36 -32.13 -2.52
C SER A 313 24.08 -31.32 -1.25
N GLU A 314 25.13 -30.74 -0.67
CA GLU A 314 25.01 -29.92 0.52
C GLU A 314 24.00 -28.77 0.36
N GLY A 315 23.09 -28.65 1.33
CA GLY A 315 22.13 -27.55 1.39
C GLY A 315 20.91 -27.69 0.46
N VAL A 316 20.72 -28.84 -0.18
CA VAL A 316 19.53 -29.14 -0.98
C VAL A 316 18.57 -30.01 -0.17
N GLN A 317 17.29 -29.62 -0.11
CA GLN A 317 16.23 -30.43 0.48
C GLN A 317 15.26 -30.90 -0.59
N CYS A 318 14.92 -32.19 -0.60
CA CYS A 318 13.99 -32.76 -1.57
C CYS A 318 12.56 -32.83 -1.02
N VAL A 319 11.58 -32.44 -1.84
CA VAL A 319 10.15 -32.58 -1.54
C VAL A 319 9.42 -33.08 -2.79
N GLN A 320 8.59 -34.12 -2.62
CA GLN A 320 7.71 -34.66 -3.66
C GLN A 320 6.33 -34.00 -3.56
N VAL A 321 5.80 -33.52 -4.68
CA VAL A 321 4.50 -32.82 -4.75
C VAL A 321 3.68 -33.24 -5.97
N SER A 322 2.36 -33.15 -5.86
CA SER A 322 1.45 -33.16 -7.01
C SER A 322 0.53 -31.96 -6.94
N CYS A 323 0.61 -31.09 -7.96
CA CYS A 323 -0.34 -29.99 -8.10
C CYS A 323 -1.73 -30.44 -8.57
N TYR A 324 -1.88 -31.70 -9.02
CA TYR A 324 -3.15 -32.27 -9.45
C TYR A 324 -3.95 -32.82 -8.26
N SER A 325 -3.33 -33.69 -7.44
CA SER A 325 -3.96 -34.25 -6.23
C SER A 325 -3.82 -33.37 -4.98
N GLU A 326 -3.06 -32.27 -5.08
CA GLU A 326 -2.68 -31.37 -3.96
C GLU A 326 -1.81 -32.03 -2.87
N GLU A 327 -1.30 -33.24 -3.13
CA GLU A 327 -0.38 -33.96 -2.26
C GLU A 327 0.95 -33.19 -2.14
N GLY A 328 1.42 -32.97 -0.91
CA GLY A 328 2.72 -32.34 -0.63
C GLY A 328 2.82 -30.83 -0.88
N VAL A 329 1.84 -30.18 -1.52
CA VAL A 329 1.88 -28.74 -1.86
C VAL A 329 2.07 -27.85 -0.62
N MET A 330 1.29 -28.11 0.43
CA MET A 330 1.37 -27.34 1.68
C MET A 330 2.62 -27.67 2.50
N ASP A 331 3.11 -28.91 2.43
CA ASP A 331 4.37 -29.31 3.08
C ASP A 331 5.57 -28.58 2.44
N LEU A 332 5.63 -28.56 1.11
CA LEU A 332 6.62 -27.78 0.36
C LEU A 332 6.60 -26.31 0.76
N LYS A 333 5.41 -25.68 0.80
CA LYS A 333 5.26 -24.29 1.23
C LYS A 333 5.85 -24.06 2.62
N ASN A 334 5.53 -24.93 3.57
CA ASN A 334 5.97 -24.80 4.96
C ASN A 334 7.49 -24.98 5.07
N LYS A 335 8.05 -26.02 4.46
CA LYS A 335 9.49 -26.29 4.44
C LYS A 335 10.28 -25.15 3.80
N ALA A 336 9.83 -24.64 2.66
CA ALA A 336 10.45 -23.50 1.97
C ALA A 336 10.46 -22.24 2.84
N CYS A 337 9.33 -21.94 3.50
CA CYS A 337 9.23 -20.79 4.39
C CYS A 337 10.15 -20.95 5.62
N ASP A 338 10.18 -22.13 6.22
CA ASP A 338 10.98 -22.40 7.42
C ASP A 338 12.48 -22.38 7.12
N ALA A 339 12.91 -22.94 5.99
CA ALA A 339 14.29 -22.85 5.52
C ALA A 339 14.73 -21.39 5.33
N LEU A 340 13.90 -20.55 4.70
CA LEU A 340 14.22 -19.13 4.54
C LEU A 340 14.21 -18.37 5.87
N LEU A 341 13.28 -18.67 6.77
CA LEU A 341 13.23 -18.04 8.09
C LEU A 341 14.47 -18.37 8.90
N ALA A 342 14.90 -19.64 8.94
CA ALA A 342 16.11 -20.06 9.64
C ALA A 342 17.33 -19.27 9.14
N HIS A 343 17.55 -19.23 7.82
CA HIS A 343 18.66 -18.51 7.21
C HIS A 343 18.61 -16.98 7.50
N ARG A 344 17.43 -16.37 7.45
CA ARG A 344 17.26 -14.93 7.72
C ARG A 344 17.42 -14.58 9.20
N VAL A 345 16.98 -15.46 10.11
CA VAL A 345 17.16 -15.28 11.54
C VAL A 345 18.64 -15.38 11.89
N ASP A 346 19.37 -16.37 11.36
CA ASP A 346 20.82 -16.48 11.53
C ASP A 346 21.56 -15.22 11.04
N THR A 347 21.23 -14.74 9.85
CA THR A 347 21.78 -13.48 9.31
C THR A 347 21.47 -12.29 10.22
N LYS A 348 20.27 -12.26 10.83
CA LYS A 348 19.85 -11.17 11.73
C LYS A 348 20.51 -11.25 13.10
N LEU A 349 20.76 -12.45 13.61
CA LEU A 349 21.48 -12.73 14.86
C LEU A 349 22.94 -12.27 14.77
N LYS A 350 23.59 -12.47 13.62
CA LYS A 350 24.93 -11.96 13.32
C LYS A 350 25.00 -10.42 13.27
N GLY A 351 23.87 -9.73 13.13
CA GLY A 351 23.78 -8.28 13.05
C GLY A 351 23.46 -7.59 14.38
N SER A 352 23.78 -6.30 14.49
CA SER A 352 23.53 -5.49 15.70
C SER A 352 22.06 -5.11 15.93
N LYS A 353 21.20 -5.23 14.89
CA LYS A 353 19.79 -4.81 14.95
C LYS A 353 18.95 -5.61 15.94
N ILE A 354 19.40 -6.80 16.36
CA ILE A 354 18.66 -7.62 17.31
C ILE A 354 18.48 -6.93 18.66
N ASN A 355 19.49 -6.19 19.12
CA ASN A 355 19.48 -5.51 20.43
C ASN A 355 18.31 -4.54 20.59
N SER A 356 17.88 -3.91 19.49
CA SER A 356 16.72 -3.01 19.49
C SER A 356 15.36 -3.70 19.67
N VAL A 357 15.30 -5.02 19.52
CA VAL A 357 14.07 -5.82 19.52
C VAL A 357 13.97 -6.76 20.73
N ILE A 358 15.07 -6.95 21.48
CA ILE A 358 15.11 -7.88 22.63
C ILE A 358 14.02 -7.56 23.66
N ASN A 359 13.76 -6.28 23.91
CA ASN A 359 12.70 -5.83 24.82
C ASN A 359 11.29 -6.28 24.41
N ARG A 360 11.03 -6.50 23.11
CA ARG A 360 9.73 -7.00 22.60
C ARG A 360 9.60 -8.51 22.67
N ILE A 361 10.73 -9.23 22.69
CA ILE A 361 10.77 -10.69 22.76
C ILE A 361 10.74 -11.15 24.23
N HIS A 362 11.27 -10.34 25.13
CA HIS A 362 11.30 -10.64 26.56
C HIS A 362 9.89 -10.65 27.16
N VAL A 363 9.46 -11.82 27.64
CA VAL A 363 8.25 -11.97 28.43
C VAL A 363 8.60 -11.79 29.91
N ALA A 364 8.05 -10.74 30.53
CA ALA A 364 8.28 -10.48 31.95
C ALA A 364 7.65 -11.58 32.82
N GLN A 365 8.47 -12.20 33.66
CA GLN A 365 8.02 -13.19 34.63
C GLN A 365 7.73 -12.49 35.96
N PRO A 366 6.48 -12.46 36.43
CA PRO A 366 6.13 -11.82 37.70
C PRO A 366 6.79 -12.59 38.86
N LYS A 367 7.49 -11.87 39.74
CA LYS A 367 8.01 -12.43 41.00
C LYS A 367 6.90 -12.40 42.04
N ALA A 368 6.70 -13.51 42.76
CA ALA A 368 5.73 -13.58 43.85
C ALA A 368 6.08 -12.52 44.91
N ARG A 369 5.12 -11.63 45.19
CA ARG A 369 5.26 -10.54 46.18
C ARG A 369 4.61 -10.91 47.52
N ASP A 370 3.46 -11.56 47.45
CA ASP A 370 2.61 -11.93 48.57
C ASP A 370 1.90 -13.26 48.27
N ASP A 371 1.32 -13.88 49.29
CA ASP A 371 0.58 -15.14 49.19
C ASP A 371 -0.89 -14.95 48.74
N VAL A 372 -1.22 -13.78 48.19
CA VAL A 372 -2.59 -13.46 47.75
C VAL A 372 -2.83 -13.97 46.33
N VAL A 373 -3.75 -14.94 46.21
CA VAL A 373 -4.15 -15.53 44.93
C VAL A 373 -5.03 -14.56 44.15
N ARG A 374 -4.61 -14.21 42.92
CA ARG A 374 -5.36 -13.34 41.99
C ARG A 374 -5.78 -14.13 40.76
N ALA A 375 -6.85 -14.90 40.89
CA ALA A 375 -7.35 -15.73 39.80
C ALA A 375 -8.11 -14.90 38.75
N PRO A 376 -8.04 -15.26 37.45
CA PRO A 376 -8.87 -14.64 36.43
C PRO A 376 -10.35 -14.96 36.69
N PHE A 377 -11.20 -13.94 36.75
CA PHE A 377 -12.64 -14.12 36.89
C PHE A 377 -13.30 -14.19 35.50
N ILE A 378 -13.79 -15.38 35.14
CA ILE A 378 -14.54 -15.62 33.91
C ILE A 378 -15.92 -16.14 34.32
N PRO A 379 -17.01 -15.37 34.13
CA PRO A 379 -18.36 -15.78 34.48
C PRO A 379 -18.79 -17.05 33.75
N GLU A 380 -19.57 -17.91 34.41
CA GLU A 380 -20.09 -19.16 33.84
C GLU A 380 -20.91 -18.90 32.57
N ALA A 381 -21.74 -17.86 32.57
CA ALA A 381 -22.53 -17.44 31.40
C ALA A 381 -21.70 -17.16 30.14
N VAL A 382 -20.41 -16.78 30.27
CA VAL A 382 -19.50 -16.58 29.12
C VAL A 382 -18.87 -17.89 28.68
N LYS A 383 -18.58 -18.80 29.62
CA LYS A 383 -18.02 -20.13 29.32
C LYS A 383 -19.02 -21.01 28.57
N ASP A 384 -20.29 -20.95 28.99
CA ASP A 384 -21.37 -21.73 28.39
C ASP A 384 -21.96 -21.07 27.13
N ARG A 385 -21.47 -19.88 26.77
CA ARG A 385 -21.95 -19.14 25.61
C ARG A 385 -21.60 -19.89 24.32
N LYS A 386 -22.64 -20.30 23.59
CA LYS A 386 -22.48 -20.85 22.23
C LYS A 386 -21.76 -19.84 21.33
N LYS A 387 -20.77 -20.34 20.58
CA LYS A 387 -20.05 -19.53 19.59
C LYS A 387 -21.05 -19.04 18.55
N TYR A 388 -20.99 -17.75 18.25
CA TYR A 388 -21.83 -17.16 17.23
C TYR A 388 -21.43 -17.65 15.84
N ASP A 389 -22.37 -18.26 15.12
CA ASP A 389 -22.27 -18.59 13.70
C ASP A 389 -23.23 -17.70 12.91
N LYS A 390 -22.73 -17.08 11.86
CA LYS A 390 -23.52 -16.20 10.97
C LYS A 390 -24.46 -17.01 10.08
N ASN A 391 -24.10 -18.25 9.74
CA ASN A 391 -24.82 -19.08 8.79
C ASN A 391 -25.87 -19.98 9.46
N ASP A 392 -25.90 -20.01 10.79
CA ASP A 392 -26.90 -20.76 11.56
C ASP A 392 -28.28 -20.08 11.43
N PRO A 393 -29.33 -20.79 10.94
CA PRO A 393 -30.68 -20.26 10.86
C PRO A 393 -31.27 -19.84 12.21
N ASP A 394 -30.90 -20.54 13.29
CA ASP A 394 -31.40 -20.31 14.65
C ASP A 394 -30.48 -19.37 15.45
N ARG A 395 -29.60 -18.62 14.77
CA ARG A 395 -28.72 -17.67 15.42
C ARG A 395 -29.51 -16.58 16.16
N ARG A 396 -28.98 -16.15 17.31
CA ARG A 396 -29.47 -14.95 17.99
C ARG A 396 -29.45 -13.76 17.03
N LYS A 397 -30.60 -13.08 16.88
CA LYS A 397 -30.68 -11.81 16.16
C LYS A 397 -29.79 -10.77 16.85
N LEU A 398 -28.88 -10.16 16.09
CA LEU A 398 -28.07 -9.04 16.55
C LEU A 398 -28.81 -7.73 16.24
N ALA A 399 -28.49 -6.66 16.97
CA ALA A 399 -29.10 -5.34 16.73
C ALA A 399 -28.96 -4.87 15.27
N ARG A 400 -27.87 -5.27 14.59
CA ARG A 400 -27.66 -5.00 13.16
C ARG A 400 -28.67 -5.69 12.25
N ASP A 401 -29.12 -6.90 12.61
CA ASP A 401 -30.16 -7.60 11.84
C ASP A 401 -31.51 -6.87 12.01
N ILE A 402 -31.81 -6.43 13.24
CA ILE A 402 -33.02 -5.65 13.55
C ILE A 402 -33.01 -4.31 12.81
N GLU A 403 -31.89 -3.60 12.85
CA GLU A 403 -31.71 -2.34 12.10
C GLU A 403 -31.96 -2.55 10.60
N ALA A 404 -31.48 -3.64 10.01
CA ALA A 404 -31.68 -3.94 8.60
C ALA A 404 -33.15 -4.29 8.27
N GLU A 405 -33.87 -4.94 9.19
CA GLU A 405 -35.31 -5.23 9.06
C GLU A 405 -36.15 -3.94 9.15
N GLU A 406 -35.77 -3.01 10.04
CA GLU A 406 -36.52 -1.79 10.40
C GLU A 406 -36.14 -0.55 9.56
N GLY A 407 -35.72 -0.74 8.31
CA GLY A 407 -35.46 0.35 7.35
C GLY A 407 -34.00 0.79 7.20
N GLY A 408 -33.08 0.16 7.94
CA GLY A 408 -31.64 0.31 7.74
C GLY A 408 -31.01 1.54 8.39
N ALA A 409 -29.71 1.67 8.16
CA ALA A 409 -28.89 2.72 8.73
C ALA A 409 -29.37 4.12 8.30
N GLY A 410 -29.68 4.96 9.28
CA GLY A 410 -30.14 6.33 9.09
C GLY A 410 -31.66 6.53 9.16
N VAL A 411 -32.44 5.45 9.19
CA VAL A 411 -33.90 5.49 9.40
C VAL A 411 -34.27 4.85 10.74
N TYR A 412 -33.67 3.71 11.06
CA TYR A 412 -33.93 3.01 12.31
C TYR A 412 -33.50 3.86 13.52
N ASN A 413 -34.42 4.07 14.46
CA ASN A 413 -34.16 4.78 15.71
C ASN A 413 -34.02 3.80 16.87
N ILE A 414 -32.83 3.77 17.49
CA ILE A 414 -32.53 2.84 18.57
C ILE A 414 -33.14 3.36 19.88
N ASN A 415 -33.99 2.56 20.51
CA ASN A 415 -34.49 2.88 21.85
C ASN A 415 -33.44 2.52 22.92
N LEU A 416 -32.75 3.54 23.45
CA LEU A 416 -31.72 3.37 24.48
C LEU A 416 -32.26 2.83 25.82
N ARG A 417 -33.56 2.98 26.09
CA ARG A 417 -34.17 2.60 27.38
C ARG A 417 -34.65 1.15 27.41
N GLN A 418 -34.73 0.48 26.26
CA GLN A 418 -35.31 -0.85 26.12
C GLN A 418 -34.64 -1.90 27.03
N ASP A 419 -33.31 -1.84 27.15
CA ASP A 419 -32.50 -2.85 27.86
C ASP A 419 -32.19 -2.48 29.33
N TYR A 420 -32.82 -1.44 29.89
CA TYR A 420 -32.61 -1.07 31.29
C TYR A 420 -33.11 -2.17 32.24
N LEU A 421 -32.40 -2.34 33.36
CA LEU A 421 -32.79 -3.24 34.45
C LEU A 421 -33.34 -2.37 35.59
N LEU A 422 -34.67 -2.23 35.64
CA LEU A 422 -35.38 -1.46 36.66
C LEU A 422 -36.15 -2.40 37.58
N ALA A 423 -36.48 -1.94 38.80
CA ALA A 423 -37.29 -2.70 39.76
C ALA A 423 -38.67 -3.06 39.19
N ASN A 424 -39.30 -2.12 38.47
CA ASN A 424 -40.49 -2.38 37.66
C ASN A 424 -40.17 -2.14 36.17
N PRO A 425 -40.35 -3.16 35.29
CA PRO A 425 -40.15 -3.02 33.85
C PRO A 425 -41.07 -1.99 33.16
N GLU A 426 -42.22 -1.64 33.76
CA GLU A 426 -43.16 -0.67 33.18
C GLU A 426 -42.58 0.74 33.13
N TRP A 427 -41.71 1.10 34.08
CA TRP A 427 -41.11 2.44 34.19
C TRP A 427 -40.02 2.73 33.16
N LYS A 428 -39.68 1.78 32.27
CA LYS A 428 -38.59 1.95 31.29
C LYS A 428 -38.81 3.14 30.35
N ASN A 429 -40.05 3.46 30.05
CA ASN A 429 -40.39 4.54 29.12
C ASN A 429 -40.74 5.85 29.82
N ASP A 430 -40.68 5.90 31.16
CA ASP A 430 -41.02 7.10 31.91
C ASP A 430 -40.04 8.24 31.61
N ILE A 431 -40.57 9.47 31.64
CA ILE A 431 -39.77 10.67 31.41
C ILE A 431 -39.33 11.18 32.78
N ILE A 432 -38.02 11.19 33.02
CA ILE A 432 -37.44 11.78 34.21
C ILE A 432 -37.51 13.31 34.05
N PRO A 433 -38.21 14.04 34.93
CA PRO A 433 -38.17 15.49 34.91
C PRO A 433 -36.76 15.95 35.29
N GLU A 434 -36.17 16.84 34.50
CA GLU A 434 -34.78 17.29 34.72
C GLU A 434 -34.72 18.61 35.49
N ILE A 435 -35.68 19.51 35.26
CA ILE A 435 -35.66 20.88 35.79
C ILE A 435 -37.02 21.21 36.41
N MET A 436 -36.99 21.80 37.60
CA MET A 436 -38.16 22.35 38.30
C MET A 436 -37.81 23.72 38.88
N GLU A 437 -38.55 24.76 38.51
CA GLU A 437 -38.42 26.13 39.05
C GLU A 437 -36.98 26.70 39.05
N GLY A 438 -36.22 26.41 37.99
CA GLY A 438 -34.84 26.89 37.82
C GLY A 438 -33.78 26.07 38.58
N LYS A 439 -34.16 24.97 39.23
CA LYS A 439 -33.25 24.00 39.88
C LYS A 439 -33.26 22.66 39.14
N ASN A 440 -32.13 21.95 39.14
CA ASN A 440 -32.07 20.60 38.57
C ASN A 440 -32.60 19.59 39.58
N ILE A 441 -33.45 18.67 39.15
CA ILE A 441 -34.04 17.65 40.04
C ILE A 441 -32.99 16.63 40.48
N ALA A 442 -32.01 16.34 39.62
CA ALA A 442 -30.91 15.42 39.92
C ALA A 442 -30.11 15.80 41.17
N ASP A 443 -30.03 17.10 41.49
CA ASP A 443 -29.31 17.62 42.66
C ASP A 443 -30.02 17.25 43.99
N PHE A 444 -31.30 16.84 43.93
CA PHE A 444 -32.13 16.51 45.07
C PHE A 444 -32.49 15.00 45.15
N ILE A 445 -31.92 14.16 44.28
CA ILE A 445 -32.14 12.71 44.32
C ILE A 445 -31.33 12.10 45.45
N ASP A 446 -32.01 11.72 46.52
CA ASP A 446 -31.43 11.05 47.69
C ASP A 446 -32.40 9.96 48.18
N PRO A 447 -31.92 8.73 48.46
CA PRO A 447 -32.79 7.65 48.94
C PRO A 447 -33.54 8.02 50.23
N ASP A 448 -32.98 8.90 51.06
CA ASP A 448 -33.51 9.25 52.38
C ASP A 448 -34.06 10.70 52.40
N ILE A 449 -34.45 11.25 51.25
CA ILE A 449 -34.88 12.66 51.11
C ILE A 449 -36.08 13.01 52.00
N ALA A 450 -37.02 12.09 52.20
CA ALA A 450 -38.20 12.30 53.03
C ALA A 450 -37.84 12.48 54.50
N GLU A 451 -36.88 11.71 55.02
CA GLU A 451 -36.43 11.86 56.42
C GLU A 451 -35.72 13.20 56.65
N LYS A 452 -34.95 13.66 55.66
CA LYS A 452 -34.30 14.97 55.70
C LYS A 452 -35.34 16.10 55.65
N LEU A 453 -36.40 15.94 54.86
CA LEU A 453 -37.51 16.89 54.79
C LEU A 453 -38.26 16.95 56.13
N ASP A 454 -38.62 15.81 56.73
CA ASP A 454 -39.27 15.75 58.05
C ASP A 454 -38.43 16.39 59.16
N ALA A 455 -37.09 16.33 59.06
CA ALA A 455 -36.20 17.00 60.00
C ALA A 455 -36.22 18.53 59.82
N LEU A 456 -36.23 19.00 58.56
CA LEU A 456 -36.31 20.42 58.23
C LEU A 456 -37.67 21.00 58.64
N GLU A 457 -38.77 20.29 58.39
CA GLU A 457 -40.12 20.72 58.78
C GLU A 457 -40.26 20.82 60.31
N ARG A 458 -39.70 19.88 61.08
CA ARG A 458 -39.65 19.99 62.55
C ARG A 458 -38.82 21.17 63.04
N GLU A 459 -37.76 21.52 62.33
CA GLU A 459 -36.96 22.70 62.63
C GLU A 459 -37.75 24.00 62.33
N GLU A 460 -38.44 24.05 61.20
CA GLU A 460 -39.34 25.17 60.84
C GLU A 460 -40.50 25.32 61.83
N GLU A 461 -41.15 24.23 62.24
CA GLU A 461 -42.22 24.26 63.26
C GLU A 461 -41.70 24.81 64.60
N ARG A 462 -40.48 24.42 65.00
CA ARG A 462 -39.84 24.96 66.21
C ARG A 462 -39.58 26.46 66.07
N LEU A 463 -39.01 26.89 64.94
CA LEU A 463 -38.73 28.31 64.68
C LEU A 463 -40.01 29.15 64.65
N GLN A 464 -41.10 28.61 64.08
CA GLN A 464 -42.39 29.28 64.03
C GLN A 464 -43.04 29.38 65.43
N ALA A 465 -42.95 28.33 66.25
CA ALA A 465 -43.42 28.35 67.63
C ALA A 465 -42.65 29.35 68.51
N GLU A 466 -41.38 29.62 68.19
CA GLU A 466 -40.54 30.63 68.85
C GLU A 466 -40.82 32.07 68.37
N GLY A 467 -41.73 32.26 67.40
CA GLY A 467 -42.11 33.59 66.89
C GLY A 467 -41.07 34.21 65.96
N PHE A 468 -40.13 33.44 65.42
CA PHE A 468 -39.01 33.94 64.59
C PHE A 468 -39.47 34.71 63.34
N TYR A 469 -40.64 34.37 62.81
CA TYR A 469 -41.22 35.00 61.61
C TYR A 469 -42.25 36.09 61.92
N ASP A 470 -42.52 36.39 63.20
CA ASP A 470 -43.40 37.50 63.59
C ASP A 470 -42.62 38.82 63.44
N SER A 471 -42.85 39.52 62.35
CA SER A 471 -42.24 40.82 62.07
C SER A 471 -42.95 41.93 62.84
N GLU A 472 -42.55 42.15 64.10
CA GLU A 472 -42.84 43.42 64.79
C GLU A 472 -41.68 44.41 64.58
N ASP A 473 -41.91 45.38 63.69
CA ASP A 473 -41.05 46.54 63.45
C ASP A 473 -40.89 47.39 64.72
N MET A 474 -39.71 47.41 65.34
CA MET A 474 -39.31 48.45 66.29
C MET A 474 -37.85 48.89 66.08
N HIS A 475 -37.72 50.17 65.79
CA HIS A 475 -36.48 50.87 65.47
C HIS A 475 -35.44 50.88 66.61
N LYS A 476 -34.22 50.51 66.21
CA LYS A 476 -32.88 50.94 66.71
C LYS A 476 -32.49 50.53 68.13
N GLU A 477 -31.63 49.51 68.25
CA GLU A 477 -30.70 49.42 69.38
C GLU A 477 -29.49 48.47 69.15
N VAL A 478 -28.34 48.97 69.63
CA VAL A 478 -27.11 48.31 70.15
C VAL A 478 -26.07 47.66 69.20
N GLU A 479 -24.82 47.97 69.56
CA GLU A 479 -23.50 47.71 69.00
C GLU A 479 -22.92 46.29 69.18
N GLU A 480 -21.79 46.09 68.49
CA GLU A 480 -20.62 45.22 68.74
C GLU A 480 -20.52 43.84 68.03
N GLU A 481 -19.45 43.78 67.20
CA GLU A 481 -18.72 42.75 66.42
C GLU A 481 -18.87 41.23 66.68
N PRO A 482 -18.24 40.31 65.88
CA PRO A 482 -18.02 40.23 64.44
C PRO A 482 -18.38 38.82 63.85
N GLY A 483 -18.57 38.67 62.54
CA GLY A 483 -18.68 37.35 61.90
C GLY A 483 -19.01 37.37 60.39
N PRO A 484 -18.69 36.31 59.61
CA PRO A 484 -18.45 36.43 58.16
C PRO A 484 -19.55 35.86 57.23
N SER A 485 -19.53 36.34 55.96
CA SER A 485 -20.24 35.83 54.75
C SER A 485 -21.76 36.12 54.70
N PRO A 486 -22.52 36.07 53.56
CA PRO A 486 -22.22 35.75 52.15
C PRO A 486 -22.86 36.68 51.06
N ALA A 487 -22.40 36.48 49.82
CA ALA A 487 -23.13 36.37 48.54
C ALA A 487 -24.30 37.31 48.10
N TYR A 488 -24.21 37.58 46.78
CA TYR A 488 -25.25 37.96 45.81
C TYR A 488 -25.69 39.43 45.66
N ARG A 489 -25.15 40.06 44.60
CA ARG A 489 -25.89 41.00 43.75
C ARG A 489 -26.00 40.41 42.34
N TRP A 490 -27.22 40.12 41.94
CA TRP A 490 -27.64 39.98 40.54
C TRP A 490 -28.23 41.32 40.11
N ALA A 491 -27.76 41.83 38.98
CA ALA A 491 -28.41 42.83 38.13
C ALA A 491 -27.61 42.79 36.81
N THR A 492 -28.07 42.00 35.84
CA THR A 492 -28.96 42.41 34.73
C THR A 492 -28.26 43.26 33.67
N ASP A 493 -28.27 42.68 32.47
CA ASP A 493 -28.54 43.33 31.18
C ASP A 493 -27.38 43.79 30.28
N ILE A 494 -27.46 43.26 29.04
CA ILE A 494 -27.04 43.83 27.73
C ILE A 494 -25.58 43.60 27.32
N VAL A 495 -25.28 42.52 26.57
CA VAL A 495 -25.32 42.33 25.08
C VAL A 495 -25.08 40.85 24.76
#